data_AF-A0A2V9V8X5-F1
#
_entry.id   AF-A0A2V9V8X5-F1
#
_cell.length_a   1.000
_cell.length_b   1.000
_cell.length_c   1.000
_cell.angle_alpha   90.00
_cell.angle_beta   90.00
_cell.angle_gamma   90.00
#
_symmetry.space_group_name_H-M   'P 1'
#
loop_
_entity.id
_entity.type
_entity.pdbx_description
1 polymer ?
#
loop_
_entity_poly.entity_id
_entity_poly.type
_entity_poly.pdbx_seq_one_letter_code
_entity_poly.pdbx_strand_id
1 'polypeptide(L)'
;MMSKGPTVVRDFPRSHGLASRKSFLTEIQRLTRESYRPQIVVDLSKSRNLSPEAIDLLLDCVEHVERADGRVIVAAGSPETAVILELTRVTSVVDMFSSVSEAIGGETMPPFEQYEGSQPLAA
;
A
#
# COMPACT_ATOMS: atom_id res chain seq x y z
N MET A 1 10.04 22.89 -7.31
CA MET A 1 10.34 21.72 -6.46
C MET A 1 9.01 21.18 -5.96
N MET A 2 8.51 20.08 -6.51
CA MET A 2 7.23 19.50 -6.06
C MET A 2 7.51 18.76 -4.76
N SER A 3 7.14 19.37 -3.63
CA SER A 3 7.38 18.82 -2.30
C SER A 3 6.52 17.58 -2.06
N LYS A 4 7.17 16.50 -1.62
CA LYS A 4 6.54 15.25 -1.20
C LYS A 4 5.61 15.50 -0.01
N GLY A 5 4.39 14.94 -0.05
CA GLY A 5 3.46 15.02 1.08
C GLY A 5 3.89 14.13 2.25
N PRO A 6 3.23 14.25 3.42
CA PRO A 6 3.59 13.51 4.61
C PRO A 6 3.39 11.99 4.41
N THR A 7 4.30 11.21 4.98
CA THR A 7 4.18 9.75 5.07
C THR A 7 3.59 9.37 6.42
N VAL A 8 2.51 8.60 6.41
CA VAL A 8 1.76 8.22 7.60
C VAL A 8 1.54 6.71 7.61
N VAL A 9 1.91 6.05 8.72
CA VAL A 9 1.71 4.61 8.90
C VAL A 9 0.41 4.33 9.63
N ARG A 10 -0.34 3.32 9.18
CA ARG A 10 -1.57 2.85 9.81
C ARG A 10 -1.63 1.33 9.86
N ASP A 11 -1.93 0.82 11.04
CA ASP A 11 -2.32 -0.58 11.20
C ASP A 11 -3.64 -0.82 10.46
N PHE A 12 -3.69 -1.85 9.62
CA PHE A 12 -4.95 -2.26 9.01
C PHE A 12 -5.86 -2.91 10.05
N PRO A 13 -7.16 -2.59 10.06
CA PRO A 13 -8.06 -3.08 11.10
C PRO A 13 -8.20 -4.60 11.02
N ARG A 14 -8.10 -5.28 12.17
CA ARG A 14 -8.26 -6.75 12.25
C ARG A 14 -9.70 -7.21 11.99
N SER A 15 -10.66 -6.32 12.20
CA SER A 15 -12.09 -6.54 11.96
C SER A 15 -12.55 -5.64 10.82
N HIS A 16 -13.29 -6.21 9.88
CA HIS A 16 -13.82 -5.50 8.71
C HIS A 16 -15.33 -5.27 8.81
N GLY A 17 -15.90 -5.41 10.01
CA GLY A 17 -17.30 -5.05 10.26
C GLY A 17 -17.56 -3.56 10.02
N LEU A 18 -18.83 -3.20 9.79
CA LEU A 18 -19.25 -1.85 9.37
C LEU A 18 -18.68 -0.73 10.25
N ALA A 19 -18.66 -0.91 11.58
CA ALA A 19 -18.14 0.08 12.52
C ALA A 19 -16.63 0.31 12.35
N SER A 20 -15.85 -0.78 12.22
CA SER A 20 -14.39 -0.73 12.05
C SER A 20 -14.03 -0.10 10.69
N ARG A 21 -14.72 -0.53 9.61
CA ARG A 21 -14.56 0.04 8.27
C ARG A 21 -14.80 1.55 8.28
N LYS A 22 -15.93 1.98 8.85
CA LYS A 22 -16.30 3.41 8.93
C LYS A 22 -15.28 4.20 9.74
N SER A 23 -14.83 3.66 10.87
CA SER A 23 -13.81 4.31 11.71
C SER A 23 -12.51 4.51 10.94
N PHE A 24 -12.02 3.46 10.29
CA PHE A 24 -10.78 3.51 9.52
C PHE A 24 -10.88 4.51 8.36
N LEU A 25 -11.94 4.44 7.54
CA LEU A 25 -12.12 5.37 6.42
C LEU A 25 -12.29 6.82 6.87
N THR A 26 -12.96 7.07 7.99
CA THR A 26 -13.09 8.43 8.56
C THR A 26 -11.72 9.00 8.91
N GLU A 27 -10.83 8.16 9.45
CA GLU A 27 -9.47 8.58 9.75
C GLU A 27 -8.66 8.88 8.46
N ILE A 28 -8.74 8.01 7.46
CA ILE A 28 -8.09 8.22 6.15
C ILE A 28 -8.58 9.53 5.52
N GLN A 29 -9.89 9.74 5.48
CA GLN A 29 -10.48 10.97 4.94
C GLN A 29 -10.04 12.22 5.70
N ARG A 30 -9.85 12.12 7.02
CA ARG A 30 -9.33 13.23 7.82
C ARG A 30 -7.88 13.55 7.41
N LEU A 31 -7.03 12.53 7.30
CA LEU A 31 -5.64 12.70 6.86
C LEU A 31 -5.53 13.31 5.47
N THR A 32 -6.36 12.88 4.52
CA THR A 32 -6.33 13.36 3.14
C THR A 32 -6.89 14.78 2.97
N ARG A 33 -7.75 15.24 3.88
CA ARG A 33 -8.19 16.65 3.92
C ARG A 33 -7.14 17.59 4.49
N GLU A 34 -6.31 17.10 5.41
CA GLU A 34 -5.32 17.91 6.13
C GLU A 34 -3.97 17.99 5.39
N SER A 35 -3.75 17.18 4.36
CA SER A 35 -2.44 17.01 3.71
C SER A 35 -2.54 16.98 2.19
N TYR A 36 -1.62 17.66 1.52
CA TYR A 36 -1.45 17.54 0.05
C TYR A 36 -0.55 16.34 -0.27
N ARG A 37 -0.98 15.48 -1.21
CA ARG A 37 -0.25 14.27 -1.66
C ARG A 37 0.23 13.34 -0.54
N PRO A 38 -0.64 12.97 0.42
CA PRO A 38 -0.23 12.10 1.52
C PRO A 38 0.17 10.71 1.01
N GLN A 39 1.13 10.09 1.70
CA GLN A 39 1.50 8.70 1.48
C GLN A 39 1.05 7.89 2.69
N ILE A 40 0.13 6.97 2.47
CA ILE A 40 -0.42 6.17 3.56
C ILE A 40 0.15 4.76 3.47
N VAL A 41 1.01 4.41 4.42
CA VAL A 41 1.53 3.05 4.59
C VAL A 41 0.53 2.26 5.42
N VAL A 42 -0.11 1.28 4.81
CA VAL A 42 -1.03 0.34 5.45
C VAL A 42 -0.27 -0.91 5.85
N ASP A 43 -0.14 -1.15 7.15
CA ASP A 43 0.50 -2.32 7.72
C ASP A 43 -0.48 -3.50 7.79
N LEU A 44 -0.23 -4.52 6.96
CA LEU A 44 -1.00 -5.77 6.93
C LEU A 44 -0.36 -6.89 7.76
N SER A 45 0.77 -6.66 8.44
CA SER A 45 1.50 -7.70 9.20
C SER A 45 0.65 -8.37 10.28
N LYS A 46 -0.39 -7.70 10.78
CA LYS A 46 -1.32 -8.20 11.80
C LYS A 46 -2.60 -8.83 11.22
N SER A 47 -2.78 -8.79 9.90
CA SER A 47 -3.95 -9.27 9.18
C SER A 47 -3.73 -10.71 8.69
N ARG A 48 -4.18 -11.70 9.47
CA ARG A 48 -3.94 -13.11 9.15
C ARG A 48 -4.71 -13.64 7.94
N ASN A 49 -5.86 -13.04 7.62
CA ASN A 49 -6.69 -13.42 6.47
C ASN A 49 -7.29 -12.15 5.86
N LEU A 50 -6.94 -11.85 4.60
CA LEU A 50 -7.63 -10.82 3.83
C LEU A 50 -8.94 -11.42 3.30
N SER A 51 -10.03 -11.15 4.00
CA SER A 51 -11.37 -11.48 3.50
C SER A 51 -11.76 -10.55 2.34
N PRO A 52 -12.79 -10.88 1.55
CA PRO A 52 -13.28 -9.98 0.50
C PRO A 52 -13.59 -8.57 1.03
N GLU A 53 -14.17 -8.45 2.23
CA GLU A 53 -14.47 -7.16 2.86
C GLU A 53 -13.21 -6.37 3.23
N ALA A 54 -12.11 -7.07 3.51
CA ALA A 54 -10.79 -6.49 3.75
C ALA A 54 -10.22 -5.89 2.45
N ILE A 55 -10.36 -6.61 1.33
CA ILE A 55 -9.95 -6.14 0.01
C ILE A 55 -10.77 -4.91 -0.40
N ASP A 56 -12.10 -4.96 -0.25
CA ASP A 56 -12.97 -3.83 -0.53
C ASP A 56 -12.59 -2.60 0.30
N LEU A 57 -12.25 -2.78 1.59
CA LEU A 57 -11.82 -1.68 2.44
C LEU A 57 -10.46 -1.09 1.98
N LEU A 58 -9.55 -1.93 1.50
CA LEU A 58 -8.27 -1.47 0.98
C LEU A 58 -8.46 -0.66 -0.31
N LEU A 59 -9.37 -1.08 -1.19
CA LEU A 59 -9.72 -0.34 -2.42
C LEU A 59 -10.43 0.99 -2.12
N ASP A 60 -11.36 1.02 -1.16
CA ASP A 60 -11.96 2.27 -0.67
C ASP A 60 -10.88 3.25 -0.16
N CYS A 61 -9.87 2.73 0.54
CA CYS A 61 -8.75 3.53 1.03
C CYS A 61 -7.98 4.17 -0.13
N VAL A 62 -7.66 3.40 -1.17
CA VAL A 62 -7.00 3.89 -2.40
C VAL A 62 -7.83 5.02 -3.01
N GLU A 63 -9.12 4.79 -3.25
CA GLU A 63 -10.00 5.79 -3.85
C GLU A 63 -10.02 7.11 -3.05
N HIS A 64 -10.06 7.02 -1.72
CA HIS A 64 -10.06 8.21 -0.87
C HIS A 64 -8.72 8.98 -0.86
N VAL A 65 -7.60 8.27 -1.01
CA VAL A 65 -6.27 8.85 -0.98
C VAL A 65 -5.90 9.46 -2.33
N GLU A 66 -6.25 8.80 -3.43
CA GLU A 66 -6.04 9.30 -4.79
C GLU A 66 -6.77 10.63 -5.04
N ARG A 67 -7.95 10.83 -4.47
CA ARG A 67 -8.70 12.10 -4.53
C ARG A 67 -7.93 13.30 -3.96
N ALA A 68 -6.89 13.07 -3.15
CA ALA A 68 -6.00 14.09 -2.60
C ALA A 68 -4.60 14.10 -3.27
N ASP A 69 -4.50 13.54 -4.48
CA ASP A 69 -3.25 13.28 -5.20
C ASP A 69 -2.26 12.42 -4.38
N GLY A 70 -2.75 11.67 -3.39
CA GLY A 70 -1.94 10.83 -2.52
C GLY A 70 -1.72 9.44 -3.12
N ARG A 71 -1.03 8.59 -2.35
CA ARG A 71 -0.90 7.17 -2.69
C ARG A 71 -0.98 6.27 -1.46
N VAL A 72 -1.45 5.04 -1.67
CA VAL A 72 -1.44 3.98 -0.67
C VAL A 72 -0.27 3.05 -0.94
N ILE A 73 0.47 2.75 0.12
CA ILE A 73 1.57 1.81 0.15
C ILE A 73 1.17 0.69 1.10
N VAL A 74 1.39 -0.55 0.73
CA VAL A 74 1.05 -1.72 1.54
C VAL A 74 2.30 -2.40 2.04
N ALA A 75 2.39 -2.61 3.36
CA ALA A 75 3.39 -3.48 3.97
C ALA A 75 2.77 -4.86 4.22
N ALA A 76 2.98 -5.79 3.28
CA ALA A 76 2.47 -7.15 3.34
C ALA A 76 3.44 -8.06 4.12
N GLY A 77 3.27 -8.11 5.44
CA GLY A 77 4.17 -8.84 6.34
C GLY A 77 4.14 -10.38 6.24
N SER A 78 3.33 -10.97 5.35
CA SER A 78 3.32 -12.43 5.10
C SER A 78 3.21 -12.77 3.61
N PRO A 79 3.88 -13.83 3.12
CA PRO A 79 3.74 -14.30 1.74
C PRO A 79 2.30 -14.62 1.34
N GLU A 80 1.50 -15.15 2.27
CA GLU A 80 0.10 -15.49 2.03
C GLU A 80 -0.72 -14.23 1.72
N THR A 81 -0.49 -13.15 2.47
CA THR A 81 -1.11 -11.84 2.19
C THR A 81 -0.72 -11.34 0.80
N ALA A 82 0.56 -11.42 0.44
CA ALA A 82 1.04 -10.97 -0.87
C ALA A 82 0.38 -11.73 -2.03
N VAL A 83 0.22 -13.05 -1.91
CA VAL A 83 -0.47 -13.88 -2.90
C VAL A 83 -1.94 -13.46 -3.07
N ILE A 84 -2.66 -13.20 -1.97
CA ILE A 84 -4.06 -12.75 -2.05
C ILE A 84 -4.17 -11.40 -2.76
N LEU A 85 -3.28 -10.44 -2.45
CA LEU A 85 -3.27 -9.13 -3.09
C LEU A 85 -2.98 -9.21 -4.59
N GLU A 86 -2.09 -10.13 -4.99
CA GLU A 86 -1.78 -10.37 -6.40
C GLU A 86 -2.97 -11.01 -7.14
N LEU A 87 -3.59 -12.04 -6.56
CA LEU A 87 -4.76 -12.71 -7.16
C LEU A 87 -5.97 -11.77 -7.30
N THR A 88 -6.14 -10.84 -6.36
CA THR A 88 -7.18 -9.82 -6.39
C THR A 88 -6.79 -8.59 -7.19
N ARG A 89 -5.59 -8.56 -7.77
CA ARG A 89 -5.01 -7.45 -8.55
C ARG A 89 -4.91 -6.12 -7.80
N VAL A 90 -4.96 -6.14 -6.47
CA VAL A 90 -4.76 -4.94 -5.65
C VAL A 90 -3.35 -4.37 -5.87
N THR A 91 -2.36 -5.23 -6.15
CA THR A 91 -0.99 -4.85 -6.49
C THR A 91 -0.88 -3.93 -7.72
N SER A 92 -1.93 -3.81 -8.54
CA SER A 92 -1.96 -2.88 -9.67
C SER A 92 -2.29 -1.44 -9.29
N VAL A 93 -2.79 -1.21 -8.07
CA VAL A 93 -3.25 0.11 -7.58
C VAL A 93 -2.57 0.54 -6.28
N VAL A 94 -1.62 -0.25 -5.75
CA VAL A 94 -0.82 0.09 -4.56
C VAL A 94 0.64 -0.27 -4.77
N ASP A 95 1.53 0.51 -4.16
CA ASP A 95 2.92 0.06 -3.97
C ASP A 95 2.95 -1.01 -2.88
N MET A 96 3.65 -2.12 -3.08
CA MET A 96 3.72 -3.21 -2.09
C MET A 96 5.16 -3.48 -1.66
N PHE A 97 5.36 -3.57 -0.35
CA PHE A 97 6.64 -3.87 0.30
C PHE A 97 6.47 -5.00 1.31
N SER A 98 7.58 -5.65 1.69
CA SER A 98 7.57 -6.75 2.66
C SER A 98 7.39 -6.28 4.10
N SER A 99 7.73 -5.01 4.39
CA SER A 99 7.67 -4.45 5.74
C SER A 99 7.40 -2.95 5.76
N VAL A 100 6.95 -2.43 6.91
CA VAL A 100 6.75 -0.98 7.12
C VAL A 100 8.08 -0.23 7.00
N SER A 101 9.18 -0.80 7.49
CA SER A 101 10.50 -0.20 7.37
C SER A 101 10.91 -0.02 5.91
N GLU A 102 10.65 -1.04 5.09
CA GLU A 102 10.90 -0.99 3.66
C GLU A 102 9.93 -0.02 2.97
N ALA A 103 8.66 0.03 3.34
CA ALA A 103 7.70 0.99 2.77
C ALA A 103 8.06 2.46 3.04
N ILE A 104 8.66 2.75 4.20
CA ILE A 104 9.11 4.11 4.55
C ILE A 104 10.45 4.44 3.87
N GLY A 105 11.36 3.45 3.76
CA GLY A 105 12.69 3.64 3.17
C GLY A 105 12.75 3.45 1.64
N GLY A 106 11.76 2.77 1.07
CA GLY A 106 11.72 2.21 -0.28
C GLY A 106 11.45 3.21 -1.40
N GLU A 107 11.36 4.50 -1.09
CA GLU A 107 11.26 5.56 -2.11
C GLU A 107 12.51 5.74 -2.98
N THR A 108 13.52 4.87 -2.84
CA THR A 108 14.76 4.92 -3.64
C THR A 108 14.94 3.72 -4.58
N MET A 109 13.90 2.95 -4.95
CA MET A 109 14.08 2.03 -6.09
C MET A 109 12.80 1.76 -6.89
N PRO A 110 12.79 2.01 -8.22
CA PRO A 110 11.78 1.44 -9.09
C PRO A 110 12.01 -0.07 -9.24
N PRO A 111 10.96 -0.89 -9.21
CA PRO A 111 11.04 -2.26 -9.70
C PRO A 111 11.12 -2.18 -11.23
N PHE A 112 12.08 -2.88 -11.85
CA PHE A 112 12.36 -2.98 -13.29
C PHE A 112 13.39 -2.00 -13.90
N GLU A 113 14.67 -2.26 -13.63
CA GLU A 113 15.84 -2.05 -14.52
C GLU A 113 17.04 -2.68 -13.76
N GLN A 114 17.85 -3.65 -14.19
CA GLN A 114 18.11 -4.33 -15.46
C GLN A 114 18.54 -5.78 -15.11
N TYR A 115 17.88 -6.80 -15.67
CA TYR A 115 18.60 -8.02 -16.06
C TYR A 115 18.98 -7.81 -17.53
N GLU A 116 20.02 -7.00 -17.78
CA GLU A 116 20.70 -7.07 -19.06
C GLU A 116 21.47 -8.38 -19.07
N GLY A 117 20.95 -9.32 -19.87
CA GLY A 117 21.62 -10.54 -20.20
C GLY A 117 23.01 -10.23 -20.74
N SER A 118 24.02 -10.41 -19.91
CA SER A 118 25.39 -10.57 -20.38
C SER A 118 25.58 -12.05 -20.75
N GLN A 119 25.06 -12.44 -21.92
CA GLN A 119 25.63 -13.58 -22.63
C GLN A 119 27.04 -13.17 -23.08
N PRO A 120 28.08 -13.97 -22.82
CA PRO A 120 29.40 -13.70 -23.37
C PRO A 120 29.33 -13.90 -24.90
N LEU A 121 29.59 -12.82 -25.66
CA LEU A 121 29.87 -12.93 -27.09
C LEU A 121 31.24 -13.59 -27.23
N ALA A 122 31.23 -14.82 -27.74
CA ALA A 122 32.44 -15.56 -28.10
C ALA A 122 33.20 -14.85 -29.23
N ALA A 123 34.53 -14.80 -29.09
CA ALA A 123 35.50 -14.89 -30.18
C ALA A 123 36.84 -15.39 -29.61
#